data_AF-A0A9D5K6W0-F1
#
_entry.id   AF-A0A9D5K6W0-F1
#
_cell.length_a   1.000
_cell.length_b   1.000
_cell.length_c   1.000
_cell.angle_alpha   90.00
_cell.angle_beta   90.00
_cell.angle_gamma   90.00
#
_symmetry.space_group_name_H-M   'P 1'
#
loop_
_entity.id
_entity.type
_entity.pdbx_description
1 polymer ?
#
loop_
_entity_poly.entity_id
_entity_poly.type
_entity_poly.pdbx_seq_one_letter_code
_entity_poly.pdbx_strand_id
1 'polypeptide(L)' 'GDRSITMGIIIDEVKEVLDVEAGNIEETPSFGASIDTEFIMGIGKIGENVKMLLDIDKVLSVNEMNTLANVGM' A
#
# COMPACT_ATOMS: atom_id res chain seq x y z
N GLY A 1 27.34 -6.46 -9.37
CA GLY A 1 26.46 -6.18 -10.52
C GLY A 1 25.12 -5.80 -9.93
N ASP A 2 24.67 -4.59 -10.20
CA ASP A 2 23.43 -4.08 -9.62
C ASP A 2 22.25 -4.84 -10.23
N ARG A 3 21.48 -5.57 -9.41
CA ARG A 3 20.32 -6.34 -9.87
C ARG A 3 19.08 -5.50 -9.62
N SER A 4 18.62 -4.78 -10.63
CA SER A 4 17.35 -4.08 -10.60
C SER A 4 16.22 -5.03 -10.98
N ILE A 5 15.17 -5.10 -10.15
CA ILE A 5 13.95 -5.86 -10.44
C ILE A 5 12.85 -4.86 -10.81
N THR A 6 12.26 -4.99 -11.99
CA THR A 6 11.10 -4.19 -12.38
C THR A 6 9.84 -4.87 -11.83
N MET A 7 9.04 -4.12 -11.08
CA MET A 7 7.81 -4.61 -10.46
C MET A 7 6.62 -3.73 -10.83
N GLY A 8 5.42 -4.30 -10.78
CA GLY A 8 4.17 -3.61 -11.05
C GLY A 8 3.01 -4.24 -10.29
N ILE A 9 1.95 -3.48 -10.09
CA ILE A 9 0.74 -3.90 -9.35
C ILE A 9 -0.41 -4.02 -10.35
N ILE A 10 -1.16 -5.12 -10.27
CA ILE A 10 -2.42 -5.28 -11.02
C ILE A 10 -3.54 -4.68 -10.18
N ILE A 11 -4.28 -3.76 -10.78
CA ILE A 11 -5.44 -3.10 -10.17
C ILE A 11 -6.63 -3.18 -11.14
N ASP A 12 -7.84 -3.12 -10.59
CA ASP A 12 -9.05 -3.14 -11.43
C ASP A 12 -9.18 -1.86 -12.25
N GLU A 13 -9.05 -0.69 -11.62
CA GLU A 13 -9.22 0.61 -12.28
C GLU A 13 -8.61 1.76 -11.45
N VAL A 14 -8.08 2.78 -12.12
CA VAL A 14 -7.75 4.08 -11.51
C VAL A 14 -8.96 4.99 -11.63
N LYS A 15 -9.62 5.29 -10.51
CA LYS A 15 -10.81 6.14 -10.50
C LYS A 15 -10.49 7.62 -10.69
N GLU A 16 -9.52 8.14 -9.95
CA GLU A 16 -9.19 9.57 -9.91
C GLU A 16 -7.83 9.80 -9.23
N VAL A 17 -7.23 10.96 -9.51
CA VAL A 17 -6.04 11.47 -8.83
C VAL A 17 -6.48 12.61 -7.93
N LEU A 18 -6.12 12.56 -6.64
CA LEU A 18 -6.51 13.54 -5.65
C LEU A 18 -5.28 14.03 -4.89
N ASP A 19 -5.22 15.33 -4.63
CA ASP A 19 -4.31 15.90 -3.66
C ASP A 19 -4.93 15.76 -2.26
N VAL A 20 -4.20 15.13 -1.34
CA VAL A 20 -4.65 14.87 0.03
C VAL A 20 -3.81 15.68 1.00
N GLU A 21 -4.44 16.63 1.68
CA GLU A 21 -3.78 17.39 2.74
C GLU A 21 -3.50 16.49 3.95
N ALA A 22 -2.34 16.66 4.58
CA ALA A 22 -1.94 15.87 5.74
C ALA A 22 -2.92 15.95 6.92
N GLY A 23 -3.63 17.07 7.08
CA GLY A 23 -4.65 17.25 8.13
C GLY A 23 -5.91 16.38 7.93
N ASN A 24 -6.12 15.83 6.73
CA ASN A 24 -7.24 14.93 6.42
C ASN A 24 -6.85 13.45 6.58
N ILE A 25 -5.62 13.17 6.98
CA ILE A 25 -5.12 11.82 7.22
C ILE A 25 -5.26 11.52 8.72
N GLU A 26 -6.07 10.52 9.04
CA GLU A 26 -6.19 9.97 10.38
C GLU A 26 -5.34 8.71 10.53
N GLU A 27 -4.93 8.44 11.77
CA GLU A 27 -4.25 7.19 12.10
C GLU A 27 -5.12 5.98 11.75
N THR A 28 -4.45 4.93 11.31
CA THR A 28 -5.10 3.69 10.93
C THR A 28 -5.88 3.14 12.12
N PRO A 29 -7.22 2.95 12.03
CA PRO A 29 -7.94 2.28 13.08
C PRO A 29 -7.40 0.85 13.22
N SER A 30 -7.50 0.29 14.42
CA SER A 30 -7.13 -1.09 14.67
C SER A 30 -8.09 -2.03 13.93
N PHE A 31 -7.79 -2.28 12.65
CA PHE A 31 -8.35 -3.38 11.89
C PHE A 31 -7.89 -4.65 12.59
N GLY A 32 -8.83 -5.51 13.02
CA GLY A 32 -8.52 -6.74 13.76
C GLY A 32 -7.53 -7.66 13.02
N ALA A 33 -7.18 -8.79 13.63
CA ALA A 33 -6.09 -9.69 13.23
C ALA A 33 -6.11 -10.25 11.78
N SER A 34 -7.09 -9.90 10.95
CA SER A 34 -7.22 -10.34 9.55
C SER A 34 -6.65 -9.37 8.51
N ILE A 35 -6.24 -8.15 8.90
CA ILE A 35 -5.64 -7.18 7.98
C ILE A 35 -4.21 -6.90 8.42
N ASP A 36 -3.26 -7.14 7.53
CA ASP A 36 -1.86 -6.76 7.70
C ASP A 36 -1.76 -5.23 7.63
N THR A 37 -1.86 -4.60 8.80
CA THR A 37 -1.82 -3.13 8.93
C THR A 37 -0.45 -2.55 8.58
N GLU A 38 0.57 -3.38 8.35
CA GLU A 38 1.96 -2.95 8.10
C GLU A 38 2.12 -2.09 6.84
N PHE A 39 1.28 -2.30 5.83
CA PHE A 39 1.27 -1.57 4.56
C PHE A 39 0.28 -0.40 4.53
N ILE A 40 -0.50 -0.20 5.60
CA ILE A 40 -1.46 0.90 5.66
C ILE A 40 -0.76 2.11 6.27
N MET A 41 -0.63 3.17 5.47
CA MET A 41 -0.08 4.45 5.92
C MET A 41 -1.08 5.22 6.78
N GLY A 42 -2.37 5.08 6.50
CA GLY A 42 -3.44 5.74 7.26
C GLY A 42 -4.77 5.73 6.53
N ILE A 43 -5.71 6.52 7.04
CA ILE A 43 -7.04 6.68 6.45
C ILE A 43 -7.25 8.16 6.10
N GLY A 44 -7.45 8.45 4.81
CA GLY A 44 -7.83 9.79 4.35
C GLY A 44 -9.35 9.97 4.37
N LYS A 45 -9.83 10.99 5.10
CA LYS A 45 -11.23 11.42 5.04
C LYS A 45 -11.34 12.57 4.04
N ILE A 46 -11.91 12.30 2.88
CA ILE A 46 -12.03 13.28 1.78
C ILE A 46 -13.51 13.49 1.49
N GLY A 47 -14.04 14.62 1.96
CA GLY A 47 -15.48 14.88 1.96
C GLY A 47 -16.21 13.85 2.82
N GLU A 48 -17.17 13.13 2.22
CA GLU A 48 -17.91 12.06 2.88
C GLU A 48 -17.28 10.66 2.69
N ASN A 49 -16.19 10.57 1.93
CA ASN A 49 -15.57 9.29 1.58
C ASN A 49 -14.36 9.00 2.47
N VAL A 50 -14.28 7.75 2.89
CA VAL A 50 -13.13 7.20 3.61
C VAL A 50 -12.26 6.45 2.60
N LYS A 51 -11.00 6.84 2.47
CA LYS A 51 -10.03 6.20 1.57
C LYS A 51 -8.86 5.64 2.38
N MET A 52 -8.51 4.38 2.13
CA MET A 52 -7.33 3.77 2.72
C MET A 52 -6.08 4.21 1.95
N LEU A 53 -5.07 4.70 2.66
CA LEU A 53 -3.80 5.10 2.09
C LEU A 53 -2.79 3.96 2.31
N LEU A 54 -2.26 3.44 1.21
CA LEU A 54 -1.28 2.34 1.22
C LEU A 54 0.13 2.89 1.01
N ASP A 55 1.08 2.30 1.72
CA ASP A 55 2.52 2.51 1.52
C ASP A 55 3.00 1.55 0.42
N ILE A 56 3.13 2.06 -0.80
CA ILE A 56 3.49 1.26 -1.98
C ILE A 56 4.89 0.65 -1.84
N ASP A 57 5.83 1.34 -1.19
CA ASP A 57 7.19 0.82 -0.99
C ASP A 57 7.16 -0.46 -0.14
N LYS A 58 6.34 -0.46 0.92
CA LYS A 58 6.13 -1.66 1.74
C LYS A 58 5.34 -2.76 1.02
N VAL A 59 4.28 -2.39 0.30
CA VAL A 59 3.47 -3.35 -0.48
C VAL A 59 4.34 -4.10 -1.49
N LEU A 60 5.25 -3.39 -2.15
CA LEU A 60 6.17 -3.97 -3.11
C LEU A 60 7.28 -4.77 -2.41
N SER A 61 7.85 -4.27 -1.30
CA SER A 61 8.94 -4.94 -0.56
C SER A 61 8.55 -6.33 -0.01
N VAL A 62 7.35 -6.48 0.55
CA VAL A 62 6.86 -7.78 1.07
C VAL A 62 6.71 -8.78 -0.08
N ASN A 63 6.18 -8.34 -1.22
CA ASN A 63 6.08 -9.16 -2.41
C ASN A 63 7.46 -9.53 -2.98
N GLU A 64 8.44 -8.63 -2.89
CA GLU A 64 9.80 -8.88 -3.34
C GLU A 64 10.48 -9.96 -2.49
N MET A 65 10.36 -9.93 -1.16
CA MET A 65 10.86 -11.00 -0.29
C MET A 65 10.22 -12.36 -0.62
N ASN A 66 8.91 -12.42 -0.79
CA ASN A 66 8.21 -13.66 -1.15
C ASN A 66 8.60 -14.16 -2.55
N THR A 67 8.78 -13.26 -3.51
CA THR A 67 9.17 -13.62 -4.88
C THR A 67 10.61 -14.10 -4.92
N LEU A 68 11.54 -13.43 -4.22
CA LEU A 68 12.93 -13.86 -4.11
C LEU A 68 13.07 -15.20 -3.37
N ALA A 69 12.27 -15.43 -2.33
CA ALA A 69 12.21 -16.72 -1.63
C ALA A 69 11.74 -17.85 -2.54
N ASN A 70 10.81 -17.58 -3.46
CA ASN A 70 10.23 -18.58 -4.37
C ASN A 70 11.02 -18.75 -5.69
N VAL A 71 11.80 -17.75 -6.11
CA VAL A 71 12.72 -17.85 -7.27
C VAL A 71 14.06 -18.46 -6.86
N GLY A 72 14.30 -18.59 -5.55
CA GLY A 72 15.50 -19.14 -4.95
C GLY A 72 15.32 -20.50 -4.26
N MET A 73 14.59 -21.43 -4.88
CA MET A 73 14.81 -22.89 -4.82
C MET A 73 14.31 -23.56 -6.10
#